data_AF-A0A970NK15-F1
#
_entry.id   AF-A0A970NK15-F1
#
_cell.length_a   1.000
_cell.length_b   1.000
_cell.length_c   1.000
_cell.angle_alpha   90.00
_cell.angle_beta   90.00
_cell.angle_gamma   90.00
#
_symmetry.space_group_name_H-M   'P 1'
#
loop_
_entity.id
_entity.type
_entity.pdbx_description
1 polymer ?
#
loop_
_entity_poly.entity_id
_entity_poly.type
_entity_poly.pdbx_seq_one_letter_code
_entity_poly.pdbx_strand_id
1 'polypeptide(L)'
;MLGCIVSLSATLLLGAAQGPPPIGDLRGVWTHASSTHNPAECDAVIARAKNAGLNSLHWLGFYWGGKCFFRNPYTSMPDTVQAGFDPLDYLIREGHRNGLEVHLRFVNGENGSREPGPFFAAHRDWAFVDSTGKSHLWYDFANPEVRKFQADLMVGAVREYPGLDGIQFDFIRYEELGGSFSKAAIDGFAAQMGIQWEPGPPTSLPAISVIRANPVGVPTTARTHACFGNGVPAIATNTVGAGGVLLLNWHAEQGPFPLVAEIVRRAIAFQGAGNAPIPMLKLDESAEWHAKYAEMAVSTLRRAGAESRWVGPDALSASAEQMPLLIVPNCYRMSSANLQKLLNYATRGGDILMLDGPIYSINDPLCQQLIGFTADAGYLAGVQAIVPMSDFPLLPVSASAQSIDPARYGELAAKWTEYQAGCITALVEEVHRRAHEIRPDIVVSSCVFHRRDSSEARMQYWHDWVRDGIIDQVLPMCYTFDNQVLRTSMREWMELDPTRRHVVPGLAIYDINENGRPPTPSQVVEQIRICREEGGFTGAVFFHLPSITPELSRALRAGPYKNLAPRR
;
A
#
# COMPACT_ATOMS: atom_id res chain seq x y z
N MET A 1 32.45 9.24 -59.27
CA MET A 1 31.56 8.07 -59.14
C MET A 1 30.59 8.37 -58.02
N LEU A 2 29.32 8.59 -58.36
CA LEU A 2 28.22 8.80 -57.42
C LEU A 2 27.92 7.48 -56.70
N GLY A 3 27.85 7.51 -55.37
CA GLY A 3 27.29 6.43 -54.55
C GLY A 3 25.89 6.81 -54.10
N CYS A 4 24.88 6.12 -54.61
CA CYS A 4 23.48 6.26 -54.23
C CYS A 4 23.26 5.74 -52.79
N ILE A 5 22.85 6.63 -51.89
CA ILE A 5 22.17 6.23 -50.65
C ILE A 5 20.67 6.25 -50.95
N VAL A 6 20.06 5.07 -51.03
CA VAL A 6 18.61 4.90 -51.09
C VAL A 6 18.07 5.09 -49.68
N SER A 7 17.43 6.24 -49.42
CA SER A 7 16.64 6.47 -48.23
C SER A 7 15.32 5.70 -48.36
N LEU A 8 15.19 4.57 -47.68
CA LEU A 8 13.88 3.95 -47.44
C LEU A 8 13.13 4.80 -46.41
N SER A 9 12.31 5.72 -46.89
CA SER A 9 11.28 6.34 -46.06
C SER A 9 10.15 5.33 -45.86
N ALA A 10 10.22 4.55 -44.78
CA ALA A 10 9.08 3.80 -44.29
C ALA A 10 8.09 4.80 -43.68
N THR A 11 7.11 5.22 -44.49
CA THR A 11 5.93 5.93 -43.98
C THR A 11 5.13 4.94 -43.14
N LEU A 12 5.41 4.86 -41.84
CA LEU A 12 4.48 4.28 -40.87
C LEU A 12 3.21 5.13 -40.95
N LEU A 13 2.16 4.56 -41.53
CA LEU A 13 0.80 4.99 -41.27
C LEU A 13 0.56 4.76 -39.77
N LEU A 14 0.80 5.79 -38.95
CA LEU A 14 0.23 5.91 -37.63
C LEU A 14 -1.29 5.87 -37.81
N GLY A 15 -1.87 4.67 -37.68
CA GLY A 15 -3.29 4.57 -37.40
C GLY A 15 -3.55 5.42 -36.17
N ALA A 16 -4.48 6.37 -36.26
CA ALA A 16 -4.92 7.11 -35.09
C ALA A 16 -5.28 6.08 -34.02
N ALA A 17 -4.63 6.18 -32.85
CA ALA A 17 -4.97 5.33 -31.70
C ALA A 17 -6.48 5.42 -31.52
N GLN A 18 -7.17 4.30 -31.71
CA GLN A 18 -8.60 4.26 -31.41
C GLN A 18 -8.69 4.50 -29.90
N GLY A 19 -9.39 5.57 -29.50
CA GLY A 19 -9.62 5.84 -28.08
C GLY A 19 -10.34 4.65 -27.41
N PRO A 20 -10.37 4.59 -26.07
CA PRO A 20 -10.97 3.46 -25.36
C PRO A 20 -12.42 3.23 -25.80
N PRO A 21 -12.93 1.99 -25.71
CA PRO A 21 -14.33 1.69 -25.96
C PRO A 21 -15.23 2.64 -25.15
N PRO A 22 -16.28 3.24 -25.75
CA PRO A 22 -17.14 4.18 -25.04
C PRO A 22 -17.73 3.56 -23.76
N ILE A 23 -17.58 4.25 -22.62
CA ILE A 23 -18.23 3.85 -21.36
C ILE A 23 -19.76 3.78 -21.56
N GLY A 24 -20.34 4.80 -22.19
CA GLY A 24 -21.79 4.87 -22.39
C GLY A 24 -22.56 4.77 -21.05
N ASP A 25 -23.76 4.21 -21.07
CA ASP A 25 -24.56 3.95 -19.86
C ASP A 25 -24.16 2.60 -19.20
N LEU A 26 -22.90 2.49 -18.78
CA LEU A 26 -22.41 1.32 -18.04
C LEU A 26 -23.06 1.30 -16.64
N ARG A 27 -23.81 0.25 -16.34
CA ARG A 27 -24.53 0.02 -15.08
C ARG A 27 -24.02 -1.29 -14.50
N GLY A 28 -22.86 -1.21 -13.87
CA GLY A 28 -22.06 -2.36 -13.50
C GLY A 28 -22.31 -2.80 -12.07
N VAL A 29 -21.93 -4.04 -11.78
CA VAL A 29 -21.89 -4.55 -10.41
C VAL A 29 -20.74 -5.53 -10.26
N TRP A 30 -20.03 -5.45 -9.15
CA TRP A 30 -19.07 -6.46 -8.74
C TRP A 30 -19.78 -7.65 -8.09
N THR A 31 -19.35 -8.86 -8.44
CA THR A 31 -19.81 -10.09 -7.79
C THR A 31 -18.66 -11.08 -7.67
N HIS A 32 -18.84 -12.15 -6.89
CA HIS A 32 -17.83 -13.15 -6.63
C HIS A 32 -18.24 -14.53 -7.17
N ALA A 33 -17.25 -15.32 -7.60
CA ALA A 33 -17.47 -16.70 -8.02
C ALA A 33 -18.04 -17.62 -6.93
N SER A 34 -17.90 -17.24 -5.65
CA SER A 34 -18.52 -17.92 -4.52
C SER A 34 -20.06 -17.88 -4.51
N SER A 35 -20.69 -17.33 -5.55
CA SER A 35 -22.14 -17.31 -5.73
C SER A 35 -22.55 -17.86 -7.11
N THR A 36 -21.68 -18.64 -7.76
CA THR A 36 -21.87 -19.13 -9.13
C THR A 36 -21.31 -20.55 -9.32
N HIS A 37 -21.56 -21.46 -8.38
CA HIS A 37 -20.99 -22.81 -8.40
C HIS A 37 -21.71 -23.77 -9.35
N ASN A 38 -22.93 -23.44 -9.76
CA ASN A 38 -23.79 -24.26 -10.61
C ASN A 38 -24.71 -23.36 -11.46
N PRO A 39 -25.43 -23.91 -12.46
CA PRO A 39 -26.31 -23.13 -13.32
C PRO A 39 -27.37 -22.30 -12.57
N ALA A 40 -28.02 -22.88 -11.55
CA ALA A 40 -29.08 -22.21 -10.82
C ALA A 40 -28.58 -20.98 -10.03
N GLU A 41 -27.38 -21.08 -9.46
CA GLU A 41 -26.71 -19.95 -8.82
C GLU A 41 -26.34 -18.84 -9.83
N CYS A 42 -25.85 -19.22 -11.02
CA CYS A 42 -25.58 -18.27 -12.09
C CYS A 42 -26.86 -17.57 -12.56
N ASP A 43 -27.96 -18.32 -12.74
CA ASP A 43 -29.27 -17.77 -13.10
C ASP A 43 -29.77 -16.78 -12.04
N ALA A 44 -29.56 -17.06 -10.75
CA ALA A 44 -29.92 -16.16 -9.66
C ALA A 44 -29.09 -14.86 -9.69
N VAL A 45 -27.79 -14.95 -10.00
CA VAL A 45 -26.89 -13.80 -10.20
C VAL A 45 -27.38 -12.94 -11.37
N ILE A 46 -27.63 -13.55 -12.52
CA ILE A 46 -28.13 -12.87 -13.74
C ILE A 46 -29.48 -12.21 -13.46
N ALA A 47 -30.42 -12.94 -12.83
CA ALA A 47 -31.74 -12.44 -12.51
C ALA A 47 -31.67 -11.24 -11.54
N ARG A 48 -30.81 -11.28 -10.53
CA ARG A 48 -30.63 -10.15 -9.61
C ARG A 48 -30.09 -8.91 -10.32
N ALA A 49 -29.06 -9.08 -11.15
CA ALA A 49 -28.50 -7.97 -11.93
C ALA A 49 -29.55 -7.36 -12.86
N LYS A 50 -30.26 -8.22 -13.61
CA LYS A 50 -31.34 -7.83 -14.51
C LYS A 50 -32.45 -7.12 -13.75
N ASN A 51 -32.94 -7.62 -12.61
CA ASN A 51 -34.03 -6.99 -11.87
C ASN A 51 -33.69 -5.56 -11.43
N ALA A 52 -32.42 -5.30 -11.08
CA ALA A 52 -31.94 -3.96 -10.75
C ALA A 52 -31.70 -3.05 -11.98
N GLY A 53 -31.74 -3.59 -13.19
CA GLY A 53 -31.50 -2.82 -14.43
C GLY A 53 -30.02 -2.62 -14.75
N LEU A 54 -29.17 -3.51 -14.25
CA LEU A 54 -27.73 -3.54 -14.51
C LEU A 54 -27.46 -4.20 -15.87
N ASN A 55 -26.35 -3.83 -16.51
CA ASN A 55 -25.94 -4.31 -17.83
C ASN A 55 -24.47 -4.76 -17.92
N SER A 56 -23.72 -4.72 -16.81
CA SER A 56 -22.35 -5.24 -16.76
C SER A 56 -22.09 -5.98 -15.45
N LEU A 57 -21.52 -7.19 -15.55
CA LEU A 57 -21.14 -8.03 -14.43
C LEU A 57 -19.61 -8.11 -14.34
N HIS A 58 -19.03 -7.56 -13.28
CA HIS A 58 -17.60 -7.65 -12.98
C HIS A 58 -17.36 -8.79 -11.98
N TRP A 59 -17.14 -9.99 -12.53
CA TRP A 59 -17.16 -11.26 -11.80
C TRP A 59 -15.76 -11.67 -11.37
N LEU A 60 -15.52 -11.78 -10.06
CA LEU A 60 -14.23 -12.20 -9.50
C LEU A 60 -14.02 -13.71 -9.63
N GLY A 61 -13.10 -14.09 -10.51
CA GLY A 61 -12.78 -15.49 -10.83
C GLY A 61 -11.45 -16.01 -10.28
N PHE A 62 -10.54 -15.13 -9.84
CA PHE A 62 -9.23 -15.48 -9.28
C PHE A 62 -8.96 -14.74 -7.97
N TYR A 63 -8.88 -15.47 -6.85
CA TYR A 63 -8.55 -14.91 -5.53
C TYR A 63 -8.16 -16.00 -4.52
N TRP A 64 -9.13 -16.78 -4.04
CA TRP A 64 -9.08 -17.64 -2.84
C TRP A 64 -7.93 -18.66 -2.76
N GLY A 65 -6.75 -18.22 -2.37
CA GLY A 65 -5.54 -19.03 -2.34
C GLY A 65 -5.07 -19.41 -3.74
N GLY A 66 -5.23 -18.53 -4.73
CA GLY A 66 -4.89 -18.83 -6.13
C GLY A 66 -5.87 -19.77 -6.84
N LYS A 67 -7.08 -19.96 -6.30
CA LYS A 67 -8.11 -20.75 -6.98
C LYS A 67 -8.72 -19.96 -8.14
N CYS A 68 -8.87 -20.64 -9.29
CA CYS A 68 -9.54 -20.14 -10.47
C CYS A 68 -10.91 -20.81 -10.62
N PHE A 69 -11.98 -20.03 -10.80
CA PHE A 69 -13.34 -20.54 -11.06
C PHE A 69 -13.67 -20.61 -12.57
N PHE A 70 -12.64 -20.62 -13.40
CA PHE A 70 -12.70 -20.67 -14.87
C PHE A 70 -11.57 -21.56 -15.39
N ARG A 71 -11.68 -22.03 -16.63
CA ARG A 71 -10.70 -22.91 -17.27
C ARG A 71 -9.39 -22.17 -17.46
N ASN A 72 -8.32 -22.82 -17.06
CA ASN A 72 -6.98 -22.28 -17.13
C ASN A 72 -5.98 -23.47 -17.06
N PRO A 73 -4.72 -23.28 -17.49
CA PRO A 73 -3.73 -24.36 -17.48
C PRO A 73 -3.02 -24.54 -16.13
N TYR A 74 -3.33 -23.75 -15.10
CA TYR A 74 -2.55 -23.69 -13.86
C TYR A 74 -3.21 -24.44 -12.69
N THR A 75 -4.53 -24.32 -12.53
CA THR A 75 -5.27 -24.95 -11.43
C THR A 75 -6.60 -25.50 -11.90
N SER A 76 -7.00 -26.63 -11.32
CA SER A 76 -8.38 -27.12 -11.44
C SER A 76 -9.34 -26.18 -10.72
N MET A 77 -10.58 -26.10 -11.21
CA MET A 77 -11.65 -25.42 -10.48
C MET A 77 -11.86 -26.08 -9.10
N PRO A 78 -12.28 -25.33 -8.07
CA PRO A 78 -12.54 -25.90 -6.75
C PRO A 78 -13.66 -26.95 -6.80
N ASP A 79 -13.59 -27.95 -5.93
CA ASP A 79 -14.62 -29.01 -5.80
C ASP A 79 -16.01 -28.48 -5.41
N THR A 80 -16.09 -27.21 -4.96
CA THR A 80 -17.37 -26.55 -4.71
C THR A 80 -18.10 -26.21 -6.01
N VAL A 81 -17.41 -26.13 -7.15
CA VAL A 81 -18.01 -25.99 -8.47
C VAL A 81 -18.54 -27.34 -8.93
N GLN A 82 -19.77 -27.37 -9.45
CA GLN A 82 -20.39 -28.59 -9.96
C GLN A 82 -19.48 -29.26 -11.00
N ALA A 83 -19.28 -30.58 -10.87
CA ALA A 83 -18.43 -31.33 -11.79
C ALA A 83 -18.87 -31.15 -13.27
N GLY A 84 -17.90 -30.83 -14.14
CA GLY A 84 -18.14 -30.58 -15.56
C GLY A 84 -18.79 -29.22 -15.89
N PHE A 85 -19.09 -28.40 -14.88
CA PHE A 85 -19.64 -27.07 -15.07
C PHE A 85 -18.52 -26.03 -15.22
N ASP A 86 -18.71 -25.09 -16.15
CA ASP A 86 -17.85 -23.92 -16.31
C ASP A 86 -18.66 -22.66 -16.00
N PRO A 87 -18.49 -22.06 -14.80
CA PRO A 87 -19.22 -20.87 -14.40
C PRO A 87 -19.05 -19.69 -15.34
N LEU A 88 -17.83 -19.46 -15.84
CA LEU A 88 -17.54 -18.29 -16.66
C LEU A 88 -18.17 -18.43 -18.05
N ASP A 89 -18.04 -19.60 -18.70
CA ASP A 89 -18.74 -19.87 -19.97
C ASP A 89 -20.25 -19.68 -19.83
N TYR A 90 -20.83 -20.22 -18.75
CA TYR A 90 -22.27 -20.10 -18.50
C TYR A 90 -22.71 -18.65 -18.31
N LEU A 91 -22.00 -17.89 -17.48
CA LEU A 91 -22.28 -16.47 -17.25
C LEU A 91 -22.15 -15.65 -18.54
N ILE A 92 -21.14 -15.92 -19.36
CA ILE A 92 -20.99 -15.28 -20.67
C ILE A 92 -22.23 -15.57 -21.52
N ARG A 93 -22.55 -16.85 -21.77
CA ARG A 93 -23.65 -17.21 -22.68
C ARG A 93 -25.02 -16.73 -22.19
N GLU A 94 -25.37 -17.01 -20.93
CA GLU A 94 -26.70 -16.67 -20.41
C GLU A 94 -26.80 -15.20 -19.98
N GLY A 95 -25.71 -14.59 -19.52
CA GLY A 95 -25.64 -13.15 -19.26
C GLY A 95 -25.85 -12.35 -20.53
N HIS A 96 -25.17 -12.74 -21.62
CA HIS A 96 -25.33 -12.16 -22.95
C HIS A 96 -26.76 -12.22 -23.46
N ARG A 97 -27.43 -13.39 -23.32
CA ARG A 97 -28.86 -13.55 -23.67
C ARG A 97 -29.78 -12.65 -22.86
N ASN A 98 -29.32 -12.16 -21.72
CA ASN A 98 -30.03 -11.25 -20.83
C ASN A 98 -29.52 -9.80 -20.92
N GLY A 99 -28.68 -9.47 -21.89
CA GLY A 99 -28.16 -8.11 -22.12
C GLY A 99 -27.13 -7.66 -21.08
N LEU A 100 -26.43 -8.60 -20.44
CA LEU A 100 -25.30 -8.33 -19.54
C LEU A 100 -23.99 -8.52 -20.29
N GLU A 101 -23.08 -7.56 -20.17
CA GLU A 101 -21.65 -7.80 -20.39
C GLU A 101 -21.07 -8.58 -19.21
N VAL A 102 -20.03 -9.37 -19.46
CA VAL A 102 -19.30 -10.15 -18.46
C VAL A 102 -17.81 -9.80 -18.53
N HIS A 103 -17.33 -9.24 -17.43
CA HIS A 103 -15.94 -8.84 -17.22
C HIS A 103 -15.32 -9.75 -16.15
N LEU A 104 -14.23 -10.44 -16.48
CA LEU A 104 -13.54 -11.33 -15.56
C LEU A 104 -12.54 -10.54 -14.71
N ARG A 105 -12.72 -10.58 -13.40
CA ARG A 105 -11.89 -9.85 -12.43
C ARG A 105 -10.90 -10.78 -11.73
N PHE A 106 -9.70 -10.26 -11.47
CA PHE A 106 -8.57 -10.95 -10.86
C PHE A 106 -8.05 -10.15 -9.67
N VAL A 107 -7.88 -10.78 -8.49
CA VAL A 107 -7.08 -10.18 -7.42
C VAL A 107 -5.61 -10.46 -7.72
N ASN A 108 -4.85 -9.41 -8.02
CA ASN A 108 -3.46 -9.50 -8.45
C ASN A 108 -2.46 -9.45 -7.29
N GLY A 109 -2.80 -8.76 -6.20
CA GLY A 109 -1.91 -8.64 -5.03
C GLY A 109 -2.16 -9.71 -3.99
N GLU A 110 -3.31 -9.66 -3.33
CA GLU A 110 -3.60 -10.50 -2.17
C GLU A 110 -3.87 -11.97 -2.53
N ASN A 111 -3.33 -12.91 -1.75
CA ASN A 111 -3.60 -14.35 -1.94
C ASN A 111 -5.04 -14.76 -1.55
N GLY A 112 -5.75 -13.99 -0.73
CA GLY A 112 -7.14 -14.29 -0.33
C GLY A 112 -7.33 -15.54 0.53
N SER A 113 -6.24 -16.06 1.12
CA SER A 113 -6.24 -17.22 2.01
C SER A 113 -5.07 -17.12 2.98
N ARG A 114 -5.28 -17.61 4.22
CA ARG A 114 -4.20 -17.80 5.21
C ARG A 114 -3.23 -18.91 4.82
N GLU A 115 -3.72 -19.86 4.03
CA GLU A 115 -2.91 -20.93 3.45
C GLU A 115 -2.33 -20.50 2.11
N PRO A 116 -1.10 -20.91 1.78
CA PRO A 116 -0.38 -20.45 0.59
C PRO A 116 -1.01 -20.84 -0.75
N GLY A 117 -1.92 -21.81 -0.79
CA GLY A 117 -2.47 -22.32 -2.05
C GLY A 117 -1.39 -22.96 -2.95
N PRO A 118 -1.71 -23.32 -4.20
CA PRO A 118 -0.80 -24.03 -5.08
C PRO A 118 0.40 -23.17 -5.51
N PHE A 119 0.19 -21.87 -5.74
CA PHE A 119 1.25 -20.99 -6.24
C PHE A 119 2.29 -20.66 -5.19
N PHE A 120 1.92 -20.12 -4.02
CA PHE A 120 2.94 -19.85 -2.99
C PHE A 120 3.53 -21.13 -2.42
N ALA A 121 2.81 -22.27 -2.44
CA ALA A 121 3.38 -23.58 -2.08
C ALA A 121 4.56 -23.97 -2.96
N ALA A 122 4.45 -23.76 -4.27
CA ALA A 122 5.51 -24.02 -5.23
C ALA A 122 6.56 -22.89 -5.31
N HIS A 123 6.13 -21.64 -5.10
CA HIS A 123 6.91 -20.44 -5.33
C HIS A 123 6.85 -19.49 -4.12
N ARG A 124 7.54 -19.86 -3.04
CA ARG A 124 7.63 -19.01 -1.83
C ARG A 124 8.31 -17.67 -2.10
N ASP A 125 9.19 -17.63 -3.08
CA ASP A 125 9.93 -16.45 -3.56
C ASP A 125 9.08 -15.46 -4.36
N TRP A 126 7.81 -15.79 -4.66
CA TRP A 126 6.85 -14.86 -5.26
C TRP A 126 6.22 -13.91 -4.24
N ALA A 127 6.47 -14.15 -2.95
CA ALA A 127 5.87 -13.39 -1.87
C ALA A 127 6.49 -11.99 -1.72
N PHE A 128 5.62 -11.02 -1.47
CA PHE A 128 5.96 -9.71 -0.95
C PHE A 128 6.73 -9.87 0.37
N VAL A 129 7.76 -9.06 0.53
CA VAL A 129 8.54 -8.98 1.77
C VAL A 129 8.50 -7.53 2.25
N ASP A 130 8.08 -7.31 3.49
CA ASP A 130 8.06 -5.96 4.07
C ASP A 130 9.47 -5.48 4.45
N SER A 131 9.59 -4.23 4.88
CA SER A 131 10.86 -3.63 5.31
C SER A 131 11.49 -4.29 6.55
N THR A 132 10.76 -5.19 7.21
CA THR A 132 11.25 -5.97 8.37
C THR A 132 11.82 -7.33 7.95
N GLY A 133 11.62 -7.72 6.69
CA GLY A 133 12.02 -9.01 6.14
C GLY A 133 10.96 -10.09 6.32
N LYS A 134 9.75 -9.73 6.79
CA LYS A 134 8.66 -10.68 6.91
C LYS A 134 8.00 -10.84 5.55
N SER A 135 7.83 -12.11 5.18
CA SER A 135 7.10 -12.50 3.97
C SER A 135 5.59 -12.53 4.25
N HIS A 136 4.81 -12.05 3.28
CA HIS A 136 3.36 -12.06 3.31
C HIS A 136 2.81 -12.82 2.11
N LEU A 137 1.64 -13.44 2.25
CA LEU A 137 0.94 -14.12 1.14
C LEU A 137 0.29 -13.06 0.22
N TRP A 138 1.15 -12.29 -0.44
CA TRP A 138 0.83 -11.24 -1.37
C TRP A 138 1.85 -11.31 -2.50
N TYR A 139 1.42 -11.19 -3.75
CA TYR A 139 2.31 -11.34 -4.91
C TYR A 139 3.23 -10.13 -5.05
N ASP A 140 4.52 -10.39 -5.24
CA ASP A 140 5.51 -9.35 -5.49
C ASP A 140 5.64 -9.06 -6.98
N PHE A 141 5.15 -7.89 -7.41
CA PHE A 141 5.23 -7.48 -8.80
C PHE A 141 6.65 -7.19 -9.27
N ALA A 142 7.63 -7.00 -8.37
CA ALA A 142 9.02 -6.87 -8.78
C ALA A 142 9.60 -8.19 -9.32
N ASN A 143 9.02 -9.33 -8.93
CA ASN A 143 9.36 -10.64 -9.48
C ASN A 143 8.82 -10.77 -10.92
N PRO A 144 9.68 -10.90 -11.94
CA PRO A 144 9.24 -11.01 -13.34
C PRO A 144 8.40 -12.27 -13.60
N GLU A 145 8.63 -13.37 -12.87
CA GLU A 145 7.82 -14.60 -13.03
C GLU A 145 6.38 -14.40 -12.51
N VAL A 146 6.20 -13.60 -11.46
CA VAL A 146 4.86 -13.20 -10.99
C VAL A 146 4.14 -12.39 -12.06
N ARG A 147 4.79 -11.38 -12.64
CA ARG A 147 4.18 -10.57 -13.71
C ARG A 147 3.86 -11.43 -14.93
N LYS A 148 4.77 -12.33 -15.32
CA LYS A 148 4.56 -13.26 -16.41
C LYS A 148 3.36 -14.17 -16.15
N PHE A 149 3.30 -14.81 -14.98
CA PHE A 149 2.19 -15.68 -14.58
C PHE A 149 0.85 -14.95 -14.64
N GLN A 150 0.76 -13.75 -14.05
CA GLN A 150 -0.50 -13.00 -14.03
C GLN A 150 -0.91 -12.54 -15.42
N ALA A 151 0.03 -12.07 -16.24
CA ALA A 151 -0.24 -11.72 -17.62
C ALA A 151 -0.73 -12.93 -18.43
N ASP A 152 -0.07 -14.07 -18.28
CA ASP A 152 -0.46 -15.30 -18.98
C ASP A 152 -1.83 -15.83 -18.52
N LEU A 153 -2.15 -15.74 -17.23
CA LEU A 153 -3.46 -16.13 -16.70
C LEU A 153 -4.58 -15.23 -17.26
N MET A 154 -4.40 -13.91 -17.19
CA MET A 154 -5.41 -12.94 -17.63
C MET A 154 -5.60 -12.98 -19.14
N VAL A 155 -4.52 -12.96 -19.91
CA VAL A 155 -4.54 -13.03 -21.38
C VAL A 155 -5.00 -14.42 -21.85
N GLY A 156 -4.67 -15.47 -21.11
CA GLY A 156 -5.16 -16.83 -21.35
C GLY A 156 -6.68 -16.90 -21.31
N ALA A 157 -7.32 -16.23 -20.34
CA ALA A 157 -8.79 -16.16 -20.28
C ALA A 157 -9.40 -15.44 -21.50
N VAL A 158 -8.75 -14.40 -22.03
CA VAL A 158 -9.20 -13.73 -23.28
C VAL A 158 -9.22 -14.71 -24.45
N ARG A 159 -8.21 -15.59 -24.56
CA ARG A 159 -8.14 -16.61 -25.63
C ARG A 159 -9.15 -17.74 -25.44
N GLU A 160 -9.27 -18.24 -24.22
CA GLU A 160 -10.14 -19.37 -23.87
C GLU A 160 -11.63 -19.02 -24.00
N TYR A 161 -11.99 -17.75 -23.74
CA TYR A 161 -13.38 -17.29 -23.73
C TYR A 161 -13.63 -16.21 -24.80
N PRO A 162 -13.97 -16.59 -26.05
CA PRO A 162 -14.28 -15.68 -27.16
C PRO A 162 -15.37 -14.65 -26.88
N GLY A 163 -16.32 -14.95 -25.98
CA GLY A 163 -17.42 -14.06 -25.60
C GLY A 163 -17.15 -13.18 -24.38
N LEU A 164 -15.96 -13.20 -23.79
CA LEU A 164 -15.68 -12.36 -22.63
C LEU A 164 -15.62 -10.86 -23.05
N ASP A 165 -16.34 -9.98 -22.37
CA ASP A 165 -16.41 -8.55 -22.76
C ASP A 165 -15.24 -7.73 -22.18
N GLY A 166 -14.65 -8.19 -21.07
CA GLY A 166 -13.48 -7.54 -20.50
C GLY A 166 -12.74 -8.35 -19.45
N ILE A 167 -11.54 -7.88 -19.12
CA ILE A 167 -10.74 -8.33 -17.99
C ILE A 167 -10.49 -7.16 -17.05
N GLN A 168 -10.41 -7.43 -15.75
CA GLN A 168 -10.29 -6.41 -14.73
C GLN A 168 -9.24 -6.75 -13.68
N PHE A 169 -8.28 -5.85 -13.50
CA PHE A 169 -7.37 -5.86 -12.37
C PHE A 169 -8.09 -5.45 -11.09
N ASP A 170 -7.85 -6.18 -10.01
CA ASP A 170 -8.25 -5.82 -8.65
C ASP A 170 -7.07 -6.07 -7.71
N PHE A 171 -6.96 -5.29 -6.63
CA PHE A 171 -5.81 -5.34 -5.72
C PHE A 171 -4.44 -5.29 -6.45
N ILE A 172 -4.36 -4.61 -7.60
CA ILE A 172 -3.11 -4.37 -8.33
C ILE A 172 -2.29 -3.27 -7.63
N ARG A 173 -1.70 -3.65 -6.49
CA ARG A 173 -1.02 -2.77 -5.53
C ARG A 173 -0.19 -3.59 -4.55
N TYR A 174 0.75 -2.96 -3.86
CA TYR A 174 1.40 -3.58 -2.71
C TYR A 174 0.55 -3.51 -1.42
N GLU A 175 0.79 -4.47 -0.53
CA GLU A 175 0.12 -4.60 0.76
C GLU A 175 0.40 -3.39 1.65
N GLU A 176 1.70 -3.09 1.83
CA GLU A 176 2.21 -2.01 2.65
C GLU A 176 2.82 -0.87 1.82
N LEU A 177 3.03 0.27 2.49
CA LEU A 177 3.73 1.40 1.90
C LEU A 177 5.16 1.00 1.53
N GLY A 178 5.71 1.59 0.46
CA GLY A 178 7.13 1.47 0.11
C GLY A 178 7.56 0.23 -0.67
N GLY A 179 6.61 -0.61 -1.08
CA GLY A 179 6.87 -1.72 -1.99
C GLY A 179 7.62 -2.89 -1.34
N SER A 180 7.99 -3.87 -2.15
CA SER A 180 8.56 -5.14 -1.67
C SER A 180 10.08 -5.07 -1.49
N PHE A 181 10.59 -5.57 -0.37
CA PHE A 181 12.01 -5.77 -0.08
C PHE A 181 12.46 -7.23 -0.34
N SER A 182 11.76 -7.95 -1.24
CA SER A 182 12.15 -9.31 -1.61
C SER A 182 13.50 -9.32 -2.33
N LYS A 183 14.13 -10.49 -2.42
CA LYS A 183 15.35 -10.65 -3.21
C LYS A 183 15.15 -10.24 -4.67
N ALA A 184 14.01 -10.59 -5.27
CA ALA A 184 13.72 -10.25 -6.67
C ALA A 184 13.61 -8.73 -6.86
N ALA A 185 12.99 -8.03 -5.92
CA ALA A 185 12.91 -6.58 -5.92
C ALA A 185 14.28 -5.92 -5.81
N ILE A 186 15.09 -6.38 -4.85
CA ILE A 186 16.45 -5.88 -4.60
C ILE A 186 17.34 -6.08 -5.81
N ASP A 187 17.43 -7.31 -6.31
CA ASP A 187 18.27 -7.67 -7.45
C ASP A 187 17.85 -6.89 -8.71
N GLY A 188 16.54 -6.80 -8.96
CA GLY A 188 16.01 -6.11 -10.14
C GLY A 188 16.26 -4.61 -10.12
N PHE A 189 16.12 -3.96 -8.97
CA PHE A 189 16.49 -2.55 -8.83
C PHE A 189 17.98 -2.34 -8.97
N ALA A 190 18.80 -3.17 -8.31
CA ALA A 190 20.25 -3.12 -8.39
C ALA A 190 20.73 -3.23 -9.85
N ALA A 191 20.14 -4.16 -10.62
CA ALA A 191 20.40 -4.33 -12.04
C ALA A 191 19.97 -3.10 -12.86
N GLN A 192 18.77 -2.56 -12.64
CA GLN A 192 18.28 -1.37 -13.36
C GLN A 192 19.13 -0.13 -13.09
N MET A 193 19.61 0.05 -11.85
CA MET A 193 20.38 1.21 -11.44
C MET A 193 21.89 1.05 -11.67
N GLY A 194 22.36 -0.15 -12.03
CA GLY A 194 23.79 -0.45 -12.15
C GLY A 194 24.54 -0.28 -10.82
N ILE A 195 23.90 -0.61 -9.70
CA ILE A 195 24.47 -0.51 -8.35
C ILE A 195 24.56 -1.87 -7.70
N GLN A 196 25.56 -2.08 -6.85
CA GLN A 196 25.51 -3.15 -5.85
C GLN A 196 24.84 -2.59 -4.60
N TRP A 197 23.71 -3.18 -4.21
CA TRP A 197 22.88 -2.65 -3.13
C TRP A 197 22.15 -3.78 -2.42
N GLU A 198 22.22 -3.77 -1.09
CA GLU A 198 21.55 -4.73 -0.22
C GLU A 198 20.67 -3.97 0.79
N PRO A 199 19.45 -3.59 0.40
CA PRO A 199 18.50 -2.91 1.28
C PRO A 199 17.67 -3.90 2.10
N GLY A 200 18.18 -5.11 2.34
CA GLY A 200 17.55 -6.04 3.28
C GLY A 200 17.31 -5.33 4.62
N PRO A 201 16.46 -5.88 5.51
CA PRO A 201 16.04 -5.22 6.75
C PRO A 201 17.25 -4.61 7.44
N PRO A 202 17.40 -3.27 7.42
CA PRO A 202 18.74 -2.72 7.54
C PRO A 202 19.22 -3.03 8.96
N THR A 203 20.37 -3.69 9.09
CA THR A 203 21.08 -3.89 10.37
C THR A 203 22.17 -2.85 10.54
N SER A 204 22.44 -2.08 9.49
CA SER A 204 23.46 -1.05 9.43
C SER A 204 22.99 0.15 8.61
N LEU A 205 23.60 1.30 8.89
CA LEU A 205 23.51 2.53 8.15
C LEU A 205 24.57 2.61 7.06
N PRO A 206 24.32 3.42 6.02
CA PRO A 206 23.04 4.00 5.62
C PRO A 206 21.96 2.95 5.30
N ALA A 207 20.71 3.29 5.58
CA ALA A 207 19.54 2.42 5.49
C ALA A 207 18.45 3.08 4.63
N ILE A 208 17.71 2.30 3.85
CA ILE A 208 16.47 2.74 3.18
C ILE A 208 15.34 1.85 3.68
N SER A 209 14.30 2.45 4.25
CA SER A 209 13.17 1.73 4.85
C SER A 209 11.91 2.56 4.75
N VAL A 210 10.76 1.93 4.96
CA VAL A 210 9.52 2.63 5.28
C VAL A 210 9.66 3.23 6.66
N ILE A 211 9.48 4.55 6.77
CA ILE A 211 9.56 5.30 8.02
C ILE A 211 8.31 6.16 8.14
N ARG A 212 7.76 6.18 9.36
CA ARG A 212 6.83 7.21 9.82
C ARG A 212 7.52 7.96 10.95
N ALA A 213 7.48 9.28 10.92
CA ALA A 213 8.16 10.09 11.92
C ALA A 213 7.46 11.43 12.13
N ASN A 214 7.36 11.86 13.39
CA ASN A 214 7.14 13.26 13.75
C ASN A 214 8.43 13.84 14.35
N PRO A 215 9.49 14.02 13.54
CA PRO A 215 10.79 14.41 14.03
C PRO A 215 10.76 15.80 14.65
N VAL A 216 11.56 15.98 15.70
CA VAL A 216 11.99 17.32 16.15
C VAL A 216 13.15 17.82 15.27
N GLY A 217 13.32 19.13 15.19
CA GLY A 217 14.29 19.82 14.35
C GLY A 217 14.97 20.98 15.06
N VAL A 218 15.89 21.62 14.35
CA VAL A 218 16.68 22.76 14.84
C VAL A 218 17.51 22.38 16.07
N PRO A 219 18.59 21.58 15.90
CA PRO A 219 19.48 21.23 16.99
C PRO A 219 20.18 22.48 17.54
N THR A 220 20.30 22.57 18.87
CA THR A 220 21.01 23.64 19.59
C THR A 220 22.24 23.09 20.28
N THR A 221 22.05 22.27 21.32
CA THR A 221 23.13 21.56 22.03
C THR A 221 23.28 20.12 21.53
N ALA A 222 22.28 19.59 20.83
CA ALA A 222 22.33 18.24 20.30
C ALA A 222 23.36 18.11 19.17
N ARG A 223 24.10 17.00 19.19
CA ARG A 223 24.96 16.57 18.09
C ARG A 223 24.20 15.57 17.23
N THR A 224 23.99 15.92 15.96
CA THR A 224 23.37 15.00 14.99
C THR A 224 24.40 13.99 14.47
N HIS A 225 24.05 12.71 14.50
CA HIS A 225 24.90 11.59 14.07
C HIS A 225 24.40 10.89 12.81
N ALA A 226 23.09 10.98 12.53
CA ALA A 226 22.51 10.55 11.27
C ALA A 226 21.35 11.47 10.88
N CYS A 227 21.14 11.68 9.59
CA CYS A 227 20.02 12.43 9.03
C CYS A 227 19.14 11.54 8.16
N PHE A 228 17.88 11.94 8.01
CA PHE A 228 17.07 11.46 6.91
C PHE A 228 17.63 11.97 5.57
N GLY A 229 17.24 11.34 4.46
CA GLY A 229 17.69 11.74 3.12
C GLY A 229 17.39 13.22 2.76
N ASN A 230 16.43 13.85 3.43
CA ASN A 230 16.09 15.27 3.28
C ASN A 230 16.87 16.21 4.24
N GLY A 231 17.82 15.68 5.02
CA GLY A 231 18.65 16.43 5.95
C GLY A 231 18.07 16.58 7.37
N VAL A 232 16.82 16.18 7.62
CA VAL A 232 16.22 16.22 8.97
C VAL A 232 17.00 15.29 9.92
N PRO A 233 17.36 15.71 11.14
CA PRO A 233 18.06 14.85 12.09
C PRO A 233 17.27 13.58 12.42
N ALA A 234 17.88 12.42 12.18
CA ALA A 234 17.29 11.12 12.46
C ALA A 234 17.82 10.54 13.77
N ILE A 235 19.13 10.61 13.99
CA ILE A 235 19.76 10.14 15.23
C ILE A 235 20.64 11.24 15.78
N ALA A 236 20.46 11.59 17.05
CA ALA A 236 21.24 12.64 17.70
C ALA A 236 21.55 12.29 19.15
N THR A 237 22.58 12.91 19.70
CA THR A 237 22.87 12.87 21.14
C THR A 237 22.85 14.26 21.75
N ASN A 238 22.53 14.34 23.05
CA ASN A 238 22.72 15.55 23.84
C ASN A 238 23.35 15.19 25.18
N THR A 239 24.31 15.99 25.65
CA THR A 239 24.94 15.80 26.97
C THR A 239 24.22 16.67 28.00
N VAL A 240 23.79 16.06 29.09
CA VAL A 240 23.05 16.73 30.17
C VAL A 240 23.72 16.41 31.50
N GLY A 241 24.49 17.36 32.02
CA GLY A 241 25.31 17.13 33.22
C GLY A 241 26.32 16.01 33.01
N ALA A 242 26.25 14.95 33.83
CA ALA A 242 27.14 13.79 33.72
C ALA A 242 26.63 12.68 32.79
N GLY A 243 25.37 12.75 32.34
CA GLY A 243 24.74 11.72 31.49
C GLY A 243 24.50 12.20 30.06
N GLY A 244 24.00 11.30 29.22
CA GLY A 244 23.66 11.53 27.83
C GLY A 244 22.23 11.12 27.47
N VAL A 245 21.73 11.75 26.42
CA VAL A 245 20.47 11.40 25.77
C VAL A 245 20.78 10.97 24.35
N LEU A 246 20.42 9.76 23.97
CA LEU A 246 20.40 9.27 22.59
C LEU A 246 18.96 9.30 22.08
N LEU A 247 18.72 10.09 21.04
CA LEU A 247 17.42 10.27 20.41
C LEU A 247 17.38 9.55 19.07
N LEU A 248 16.43 8.62 18.91
CA LEU A 248 15.99 8.11 17.61
C LEU A 248 14.72 8.86 17.21
N ASN A 249 14.84 9.79 16.28
CA ASN A 249 13.85 10.83 16.00
C ASN A 249 12.78 10.41 14.98
N TRP A 250 12.27 9.20 15.11
CA TRP A 250 11.12 8.65 14.38
C TRP A 250 10.44 7.60 15.24
N HIS A 251 9.35 7.00 14.75
CA HIS A 251 8.75 5.82 15.38
C HIS A 251 9.70 4.61 15.31
N ALA A 252 10.79 4.61 16.07
CA ALA A 252 11.87 3.63 15.98
C ALA A 252 11.45 2.27 16.52
N GLU A 253 10.42 2.24 17.35
CA GLU A 253 9.73 1.01 17.72
C GLU A 253 8.96 0.38 16.54
N GLN A 254 8.63 1.12 15.48
CA GLN A 254 7.89 0.63 14.31
C GLN A 254 8.74 0.26 13.09
N GLY A 255 10.02 0.62 13.05
CA GLY A 255 10.91 0.27 11.94
C GLY A 255 12.27 0.98 11.99
N PRO A 256 13.18 0.70 11.05
CA PRO A 256 13.56 -0.66 10.65
C PRO A 256 14.04 -1.46 11.88
N PHE A 257 13.27 -2.48 12.25
CA PHE A 257 13.43 -3.22 13.51
C PHE A 257 14.85 -3.76 13.77
N PRO A 258 15.58 -4.30 12.78
CA PRO A 258 16.92 -4.83 13.02
C PRO A 258 17.96 -3.75 13.30
N LEU A 259 17.89 -2.60 12.63
CA LEU A 259 18.79 -1.46 12.87
C LEU A 259 18.61 -0.94 14.29
N VAL A 260 17.36 -0.73 14.70
CA VAL A 260 17.04 -0.20 16.02
C VAL A 260 17.45 -1.20 17.10
N ALA A 261 17.18 -2.49 16.90
CA ALA A 261 17.65 -3.54 17.82
C ALA A 261 19.18 -3.57 17.93
N GLU A 262 19.91 -3.39 16.83
CA GLU A 262 21.37 -3.32 16.84
C GLU A 262 21.89 -2.07 17.57
N ILE A 263 21.27 -0.90 17.37
CA ILE A 263 21.61 0.32 18.11
C ILE A 263 21.33 0.13 19.61
N VAL A 264 20.18 -0.44 19.98
CA VAL A 264 19.83 -0.75 21.38
C VAL A 264 20.86 -1.70 21.99
N ARG A 265 21.23 -2.77 21.26
CA ARG A 265 22.25 -3.74 21.71
C ARG A 265 23.59 -3.06 21.98
N ARG A 266 24.03 -2.16 21.09
CA ARG A 266 25.26 -1.38 21.28
C ARG A 266 25.17 -0.41 22.46
N ALA A 267 24.03 0.25 22.65
CA ALA A 267 23.80 1.15 23.78
C ALA A 267 23.87 0.40 25.12
N ILE A 268 23.24 -0.79 25.21
CA ILE A 268 23.30 -1.65 26.40
C ILE A 268 24.76 -2.06 26.69
N ALA A 269 25.48 -2.52 25.67
CA ALA A 269 26.87 -2.94 25.81
C ALA A 269 27.80 -1.78 26.22
N PHE A 270 27.61 -0.59 25.66
CA PHE A 270 28.38 0.61 25.98
C PHE A 270 28.24 1.02 27.44
N GLN A 271 27.04 0.85 28.02
CA GLN A 271 26.76 1.17 29.41
C GLN A 271 27.23 0.12 30.41
N GLY A 272 27.75 -1.02 29.94
CA GLY A 272 28.12 -2.14 30.82
C GLY A 272 26.92 -2.71 31.59
N ALA A 273 25.70 -2.47 31.10
CA ALA A 273 24.50 -3.08 31.68
C ALA A 273 24.59 -4.59 31.45
N GLY A 274 24.80 -5.36 32.54
CA GLY A 274 24.84 -6.82 32.49
C GLY A 274 23.49 -7.43 32.10
N ASN A 275 23.28 -8.72 32.38
CA ASN A 275 22.05 -9.44 32.03
C ASN A 275 20.79 -9.01 32.83
N ALA A 276 20.82 -7.86 33.52
CA ALA A 276 19.68 -7.37 34.28
C ALA A 276 18.60 -6.79 33.35
N PRO A 277 17.30 -6.93 33.68
CA PRO A 277 16.23 -6.34 32.86
C PRO A 277 16.36 -4.82 32.75
N ILE A 278 16.39 -4.33 31.51
CA ILE A 278 16.55 -2.92 31.17
C ILE A 278 15.26 -2.15 31.53
N PRO A 279 15.36 -1.06 32.31
CA PRO A 279 14.19 -0.28 32.69
C PRO A 279 13.64 0.52 31.51
N MET A 280 12.33 0.38 31.31
CA MET A 280 11.54 1.14 30.33
C MET A 280 10.58 2.06 31.06
N LEU A 281 10.65 3.37 30.78
CA LEU A 281 9.80 4.35 31.43
C LEU A 281 8.37 4.27 30.90
N LYS A 282 7.41 4.15 31.82
CA LYS A 282 5.98 4.30 31.56
C LYS A 282 5.54 5.70 31.97
N LEU A 283 4.99 6.45 31.03
CA LEU A 283 4.45 7.79 31.22
C LEU A 283 2.93 7.76 31.07
N ASP A 284 2.20 8.25 32.07
CA ASP A 284 0.74 8.25 32.07
C ASP A 284 0.19 9.18 30.96
N GLU A 285 0.91 10.25 30.64
CA GLU A 285 0.55 11.20 29.58
C GLU A 285 0.62 10.60 28.17
N SER A 286 1.23 9.43 28.04
CA SER A 286 1.37 8.65 26.81
C SER A 286 0.55 7.37 26.81
N ALA A 287 -0.37 7.18 27.78
CA ALA A 287 -1.09 5.92 27.99
C ALA A 287 -1.87 5.41 26.75
N GLU A 288 -2.48 6.31 25.97
CA GLU A 288 -3.15 5.97 24.71
C GLU A 288 -2.19 5.32 23.70
N TRP A 289 -0.97 5.83 23.62
CA TRP A 289 0.09 5.34 22.74
C TRP A 289 0.78 4.11 23.30
N HIS A 290 0.86 4.01 24.63
CA HIS A 290 1.45 2.87 25.33
C HIS A 290 0.74 1.56 24.96
N ALA A 291 -0.60 1.54 24.90
CA ALA A 291 -1.35 0.35 24.47
C ALA A 291 -0.99 -0.10 23.04
N LYS A 292 -0.59 0.83 22.17
CA LYS A 292 -0.29 0.57 20.76
C LYS A 292 1.16 0.14 20.52
N TYR A 293 2.10 0.71 21.26
CA TYR A 293 3.52 0.64 20.91
C TYR A 293 4.40 -0.05 21.96
N ALA A 294 3.88 -0.31 23.17
CA ALA A 294 4.64 -0.98 24.24
C ALA A 294 5.18 -2.35 23.79
N GLU A 295 4.38 -3.16 23.12
CA GLU A 295 4.80 -4.48 22.63
C GLU A 295 5.92 -4.39 21.60
N MET A 296 5.90 -3.35 20.77
CA MET A 296 6.90 -3.14 19.73
C MET A 296 8.26 -2.78 20.35
N ALA A 297 8.26 -1.85 21.31
CA ALA A 297 9.48 -1.49 22.04
C ALA A 297 10.05 -2.69 22.82
N VAL A 298 9.19 -3.49 23.47
CA VAL A 298 9.61 -4.74 24.14
C VAL A 298 10.20 -5.75 23.13
N SER A 299 9.59 -5.89 21.95
CA SER A 299 10.09 -6.75 20.88
C SER A 299 11.48 -6.31 20.40
N THR A 300 11.72 -5.01 20.26
CA THR A 300 13.03 -4.44 19.94
C THR A 300 14.10 -4.82 20.97
N LEU A 301 13.80 -4.73 22.27
CA LEU A 301 14.74 -5.15 23.33
C LEU A 301 15.02 -6.66 23.28
N ARG A 302 13.99 -7.49 23.10
CA ARG A 302 14.18 -8.95 22.98
C ARG A 302 15.08 -9.30 21.81
N ARG A 303 14.90 -8.61 20.66
CA ARG A 303 15.77 -8.77 19.48
C ARG A 303 17.19 -8.29 19.72
N ALA A 304 17.38 -7.26 20.54
CA ALA A 304 18.68 -6.81 21.02
C ALA A 304 19.32 -7.79 22.03
N GLY A 305 18.62 -8.87 22.42
CA GLY A 305 19.09 -9.88 23.36
C GLY A 305 18.91 -9.49 24.83
N ALA A 306 18.01 -8.54 25.12
CA ALA A 306 17.78 -8.02 26.46
C ALA A 306 16.33 -8.21 26.95
N GLU A 307 16.17 -8.46 28.25
CA GLU A 307 14.87 -8.39 28.90
C GLU A 307 14.55 -6.95 29.31
N SER A 308 13.26 -6.65 29.41
CA SER A 308 12.75 -5.33 29.77
C SER A 308 11.93 -5.39 31.06
N ARG A 309 11.97 -4.33 31.87
CA ARG A 309 11.02 -4.11 32.98
C ARG A 309 10.43 -2.71 32.91
N TRP A 310 9.11 -2.58 33.10
CA TRP A 310 8.47 -1.27 33.17
C TRP A 310 8.75 -0.60 34.52
N VAL A 311 9.02 0.71 34.48
CA VAL A 311 9.17 1.56 35.66
C VAL A 311 8.30 2.81 35.54
N GLY A 312 7.77 3.30 36.65
CA GLY A 312 7.08 4.58 36.70
C GLY A 312 8.03 5.77 36.91
N PRO A 313 7.55 7.01 36.79
CA PRO A 313 8.38 8.21 36.94
C PRO A 313 9.07 8.34 38.31
N ASP A 314 8.56 7.69 39.35
CA ASP A 314 9.15 7.74 40.70
C ASP A 314 10.47 6.96 40.77
N ALA A 315 10.68 5.99 39.89
CA ALA A 315 11.95 5.27 39.76
C ALA A 315 13.09 6.17 39.23
N LEU A 316 12.80 7.34 38.66
CA LEU A 316 13.80 8.31 38.20
C LEU A 316 14.56 8.99 39.35
N SER A 317 14.19 8.71 40.60
CA SER A 317 14.95 9.11 41.79
C SER A 317 16.14 8.18 42.07
N ALA A 318 16.21 7.00 41.44
CA ALA A 318 17.30 6.05 41.59
C ALA A 318 18.66 6.63 41.13
N SER A 319 19.74 6.02 41.62
CA SER A 319 21.11 6.35 41.20
C SER A 319 21.38 5.84 39.78
N ALA A 320 22.22 6.56 39.03
CA ALA A 320 22.71 6.11 37.73
C ALA A 320 23.47 4.78 37.83
N GLU A 321 24.10 4.47 38.96
CA GLU A 321 24.74 3.17 39.18
C GLU A 321 23.74 2.00 39.22
N GLN A 322 22.52 2.25 39.72
CA GLN A 322 21.45 1.25 39.81
C GLN A 322 20.68 1.10 38.51
N MET A 323 20.69 2.16 37.71
CA MET A 323 19.97 2.26 36.45
C MET A 323 20.83 3.09 35.49
N PRO A 324 21.82 2.48 34.83
CA PRO A 324 22.76 3.22 33.97
C PRO A 324 22.12 3.60 32.64
N LEU A 325 21.21 2.78 32.12
CA LEU A 325 20.45 3.04 30.90
C LEU A 325 18.95 2.99 31.19
N LEU A 326 18.25 4.05 30.80
CA LEU A 326 16.79 4.14 30.78
C LEU A 326 16.29 4.23 29.35
N ILE A 327 15.36 3.35 28.96
CA ILE A 327 14.68 3.45 27.67
C ILE A 327 13.36 4.18 27.84
N VAL A 328 13.13 5.20 27.02
CA VAL A 328 11.89 5.97 27.00
C VAL A 328 11.21 5.74 25.64
N PRO A 329 10.36 4.71 25.54
CA PRO A 329 9.52 4.55 24.35
C PRO A 329 8.38 5.57 24.39
N ASN A 330 7.74 5.84 23.24
CA ASN A 330 6.50 6.61 23.16
C ASN A 330 6.56 8.01 23.78
N CYS A 331 7.70 8.67 23.69
CA CYS A 331 7.95 9.97 24.31
C CYS A 331 7.27 11.16 23.61
N TYR A 332 6.26 10.92 22.75
CA TYR A 332 5.50 11.95 22.03
C TYR A 332 5.10 13.14 22.89
N ARG A 333 4.63 12.85 24.11
CA ARG A 333 4.16 13.83 25.08
C ARG A 333 4.66 13.46 26.46
N MET A 334 5.23 14.45 27.13
CA MET A 334 5.74 14.41 28.49
C MET A 334 5.36 15.71 29.20
N SER A 335 4.90 15.62 30.44
CA SER A 335 4.65 16.82 31.26
C SER A 335 5.96 17.46 31.72
N SER A 336 5.93 18.75 32.04
CA SER A 336 7.08 19.47 32.62
C SER A 336 7.61 18.79 33.88
N ALA A 337 6.74 18.18 34.69
CA ALA A 337 7.13 17.43 35.88
C ALA A 337 7.98 16.19 35.55
N ASN A 338 7.55 15.41 34.56
CA ASN A 338 8.29 14.22 34.11
C ASN A 338 9.56 14.59 33.33
N LEU A 339 9.52 15.67 32.54
CA LEU A 339 10.70 16.26 31.89
C LEU A 339 11.75 16.70 32.92
N GLN A 340 11.34 17.38 34.00
CA GLN A 340 12.25 17.75 35.08
C GLN A 340 12.88 16.52 35.74
N LYS A 341 12.10 15.45 35.97
CA LYS A 341 12.63 14.19 36.53
C LYS A 341 13.67 13.54 35.59
N LEU A 342 13.39 13.49 34.28
CA LEU A 342 14.32 12.98 33.28
C LEU A 342 15.61 13.82 33.20
N LEU A 343 15.47 15.15 33.19
CA LEU A 343 16.59 16.08 33.20
C LEU A 343 17.47 15.89 34.44
N ASN A 344 16.85 15.75 35.61
CA ASN A 344 17.56 15.50 36.86
C ASN A 344 18.27 14.13 36.85
N TYR A 345 17.62 13.10 36.31
CA TYR A 345 18.21 11.76 36.17
C TYR A 345 19.45 11.79 35.25
N ALA A 346 19.34 12.42 34.08
CA ALA A 346 20.46 12.60 33.17
C ALA A 346 21.60 13.42 33.79
N THR A 347 21.26 14.52 34.48
CA THR A 347 22.25 15.37 35.17
C THR A 347 23.10 14.58 36.16
N ARG A 348 22.53 13.55 36.82
CA ARG A 348 23.22 12.67 37.77
C ARG A 348 24.00 11.52 37.13
N GLY A 349 24.11 11.47 35.81
CA GLY A 349 24.88 10.46 35.08
C GLY A 349 24.08 9.31 34.49
N GLY A 350 22.75 9.36 34.53
CA GLY A 350 21.92 8.32 33.92
C GLY A 350 21.77 8.54 32.41
N ASP A 351 22.00 7.51 31.61
CA ASP A 351 21.83 7.61 30.15
C ASP A 351 20.41 7.29 29.72
N ILE A 352 19.89 8.05 28.75
CA ILE A 352 18.53 7.94 28.25
C ILE A 352 18.57 7.56 26.77
N LEU A 353 17.86 6.50 26.39
CA LEU A 353 17.57 6.17 25.00
C LEU A 353 16.09 6.44 24.70
N MET A 354 15.82 7.45 23.89
CA MET A 354 14.48 7.79 23.42
C MET A 354 14.24 7.13 22.06
N LEU A 355 13.17 6.34 21.96
CA LEU A 355 12.81 5.63 20.72
C LEU A 355 11.83 6.40 19.83
N ASP A 356 11.59 7.69 20.13
CA ASP A 356 10.83 8.60 19.27
C ASP A 356 11.17 10.08 19.51
N GLY A 357 10.72 10.95 18.62
CA GLY A 357 10.74 12.40 18.78
C GLY A 357 9.64 12.89 19.75
N PRO A 358 9.96 13.67 20.80
CA PRO A 358 8.97 14.18 21.75
C PRO A 358 8.23 15.41 21.22
N ILE A 359 7.60 15.27 20.06
CA ILE A 359 7.11 16.39 19.25
C ILE A 359 6.09 17.28 19.97
N TYR A 360 5.19 16.72 20.78
CA TYR A 360 4.20 17.50 21.52
C TYR A 360 4.78 18.17 22.77
N SER A 361 6.00 17.83 23.14
CA SER A 361 6.74 18.43 24.25
C SER A 361 7.82 19.39 23.80
N ILE A 362 8.09 19.54 22.50
CA ILE A 362 9.22 20.35 22.00
C ILE A 362 9.17 21.83 22.38
N ASN A 363 7.96 22.33 22.67
CA ASN A 363 7.76 23.71 23.12
C ASN A 363 8.03 23.92 24.62
N ASP A 364 8.23 22.85 25.39
CA ASP A 364 8.61 22.93 26.80
C ASP A 364 10.13 23.15 26.92
N PRO A 365 10.61 24.22 27.59
CA PRO A 365 12.04 24.48 27.75
C PRO A 365 12.82 23.32 28.39
N LEU A 366 12.21 22.53 29.26
CA LEU A 366 12.84 21.36 29.86
C LEU A 366 13.05 20.24 28.84
N CYS A 367 12.12 20.08 27.90
CA CYS A 367 12.31 19.18 26.77
C CYS A 367 13.47 19.66 25.90
N GLN A 368 13.47 20.94 25.52
CA GLN A 368 14.54 21.53 24.71
C GLN A 368 15.91 21.37 25.36
N GLN A 369 16.02 21.56 26.67
CA GLN A 369 17.25 21.35 27.42
C GLN A 369 17.66 19.86 27.46
N LEU A 370 16.70 18.96 27.64
CA LEU A 370 16.94 17.51 27.73
C LEU A 370 17.47 16.95 26.41
N ILE A 371 16.81 17.27 25.29
CA ILE A 371 17.13 16.68 23.99
C ILE A 371 17.99 17.55 23.09
N GLY A 372 18.10 18.85 23.35
CA GLY A 372 18.94 19.78 22.60
C GLY A 372 18.36 20.22 21.25
N PHE A 373 17.04 20.33 21.13
CA PHE A 373 16.31 20.78 19.92
C PHE A 373 15.26 21.83 20.29
N THR A 374 14.85 22.67 19.34
CA THR A 374 13.91 23.78 19.63
C THR A 374 12.65 23.85 18.77
N ALA A 375 12.49 23.02 17.74
CA ALA A 375 11.30 23.06 16.87
C ALA A 375 10.90 21.67 16.37
N ASP A 376 9.76 21.57 15.68
CA ASP A 376 9.43 20.40 14.86
C ASP A 376 10.20 20.41 13.52
N ALA A 377 10.21 19.28 12.82
CA ALA A 377 10.79 19.14 11.47
C ALA A 377 9.79 18.62 10.42
N GLY A 378 8.49 18.73 10.70
CA GLY A 378 7.42 18.25 9.81
C GLY A 378 7.28 16.71 9.77
N TYR A 379 6.06 16.24 9.47
CA TYR A 379 5.77 14.80 9.41
C TYR A 379 6.44 14.14 8.19
N LEU A 380 7.02 12.96 8.40
CA LEU A 380 7.57 12.11 7.36
C LEU A 380 6.80 10.79 7.30
N ALA A 381 6.44 10.36 6.10
CA ALA A 381 5.84 9.05 5.85
C ALA A 381 6.28 8.50 4.49
N GLY A 382 6.63 7.21 4.46
CA GLY A 382 6.99 6.49 3.23
C GLY A 382 8.43 6.00 3.23
N VAL A 383 8.97 5.74 2.04
CA VAL A 383 10.36 5.28 1.89
C VAL A 383 11.30 6.43 2.23
N GLN A 384 12.16 6.25 3.22
CA GLN A 384 13.13 7.22 3.68
C GLN A 384 14.51 6.58 3.77
N ALA A 385 15.54 7.37 3.50
CA ALA A 385 16.91 7.02 3.83
C ALA A 385 17.25 7.50 5.24
N ILE A 386 18.01 6.73 6.02
CA ILE A 386 18.75 7.18 7.21
C ILE A 386 20.23 7.09 6.87
N VAL A 387 20.94 8.19 7.01
CA VAL A 387 22.31 8.35 6.51
C VAL A 387 23.24 8.79 7.64
N PRO A 388 24.33 8.08 7.92
CA PRO A 388 25.24 8.44 8.99
C PRO A 388 26.08 9.66 8.60
N MET A 389 26.26 10.57 9.55
CA MET A 389 27.03 11.82 9.40
C MET A 389 28.35 11.78 10.17
N SER A 390 28.58 10.73 10.96
CA SER A 390 29.77 10.55 11.80
C SER A 390 30.03 9.08 12.08
N ASP A 391 31.22 8.76 12.58
CA ASP A 391 31.66 7.45 13.05
C ASP A 391 31.17 7.13 14.48
N PHE A 392 29.97 7.61 14.84
CA PHE A 392 29.44 7.46 16.19
C PHE A 392 29.37 5.97 16.60
N PRO A 393 30.04 5.53 17.69
CA PRO A 393 30.24 4.11 17.97
C PRO A 393 28.95 3.27 18.11
N LEU A 394 27.86 3.90 18.54
CA LEU A 394 26.57 3.25 18.70
C LEU A 394 25.84 3.03 17.37
N LEU A 395 26.28 3.65 16.28
CA LEU A 395 25.72 3.43 14.96
C LEU A 395 26.40 2.24 14.28
N PRO A 396 25.64 1.21 13.88
CA PRO A 396 26.17 0.19 12.99
C PRO A 396 26.34 0.79 11.60
N VAL A 397 27.55 1.16 11.19
CA VAL A 397 27.80 1.63 9.81
C VAL A 397 28.43 0.52 8.99
N SER A 398 27.84 0.19 7.84
CA SER A 398 28.39 -0.85 6.96
C SER A 398 29.67 -0.36 6.29
N ALA A 399 30.70 -1.22 6.26
CA ALA A 399 31.95 -0.95 5.56
C ALA A 399 31.77 -0.85 4.03
N SER A 400 30.82 -1.58 3.43
CA SER A 400 30.55 -1.51 1.99
C SER A 400 29.82 -0.23 1.58
N ALA A 401 29.10 0.39 2.51
CA ALA A 401 28.31 1.59 2.30
C ALA A 401 29.09 2.90 2.52
N GLN A 402 30.31 2.83 3.05
CA GLN A 402 31.21 4.00 3.22
C GLN A 402 31.64 4.65 1.90
N SER A 403 31.34 4.02 0.75
CA SER A 403 31.69 4.50 -0.59
C SER A 403 30.57 5.29 -1.29
N ILE A 404 29.37 5.38 -0.71
CA ILE A 404 28.20 6.00 -1.34
C ILE A 404 27.91 7.35 -0.67
N ASP A 405 27.77 8.39 -1.49
CA ASP A 405 27.42 9.75 -1.06
C ASP A 405 26.08 9.77 -0.29
N PRO A 406 26.01 10.37 0.91
CA PRO A 406 24.77 10.66 1.63
C PRO A 406 23.60 11.17 0.78
N ALA A 407 23.84 12.13 -0.11
CA ALA A 407 22.78 12.70 -0.96
C ALA A 407 22.18 11.65 -1.91
N ARG A 408 23.02 10.72 -2.38
CA ARG A 408 22.63 9.62 -3.27
C ARG A 408 21.64 8.67 -2.60
N TYR A 409 21.65 8.51 -1.28
CA TYR A 409 20.66 7.65 -0.59
C TYR A 409 19.25 8.24 -0.62
N GLY A 410 19.11 9.56 -0.54
CA GLY A 410 17.82 10.23 -0.72
C GLY A 410 17.26 9.98 -2.13
N GLU A 411 18.11 10.12 -3.15
CA GLU A 411 17.73 9.82 -4.54
C GLU A 411 17.37 8.34 -4.75
N LEU A 412 18.12 7.42 -4.14
CA LEU A 412 17.85 5.98 -4.24
C LEU A 412 16.51 5.61 -3.59
N ALA A 413 16.13 6.23 -2.47
CA ALA A 413 14.83 6.02 -1.85
C ALA A 413 13.66 6.42 -2.77
N ALA A 414 13.80 7.55 -3.49
CA ALA A 414 12.83 7.98 -4.49
C ALA A 414 12.78 7.01 -5.69
N LYS A 415 13.94 6.68 -6.26
CA LYS A 415 14.06 5.73 -7.40
C LYS A 415 13.53 4.34 -7.06
N TRP A 416 13.65 3.90 -5.81
CA TRP A 416 13.09 2.63 -5.35
C TRP A 416 11.57 2.61 -5.47
N THR A 417 10.91 3.69 -5.06
CA THR A 417 9.46 3.86 -5.18
C THR A 417 9.04 3.83 -6.66
N GLU A 418 9.76 4.56 -7.52
CA GLU A 418 9.52 4.60 -8.97
C GLU A 418 9.70 3.22 -9.62
N TYR A 419 10.75 2.48 -9.26
CA TYR A 419 11.00 1.14 -9.77
C TYR A 419 9.87 0.17 -9.44
N GLN A 420 9.43 0.17 -8.18
CA GLN A 420 8.36 -0.71 -7.70
C GLN A 420 7.02 -0.38 -8.39
N ALA A 421 6.71 0.91 -8.55
CA ALA A 421 5.55 1.38 -9.32
C ALA A 421 5.65 1.01 -10.81
N GLY A 422 6.85 1.08 -11.39
CA GLY A 422 7.14 0.66 -12.75
C GLY A 422 6.88 -0.83 -12.98
N CYS A 423 7.13 -1.67 -11.97
CA CYS A 423 6.85 -3.10 -12.03
C CYS A 423 5.34 -3.40 -12.08
N ILE A 424 4.52 -2.68 -11.31
CA ILE A 424 3.05 -2.76 -11.42
C ILE A 424 2.59 -2.28 -12.80
N THR A 425 3.10 -1.14 -13.23
CA THR A 425 2.75 -0.53 -14.53
C THR A 425 3.11 -1.44 -15.71
N ALA A 426 4.27 -2.10 -15.65
CA ALA A 426 4.70 -3.05 -16.68
C ALA A 426 3.75 -4.25 -16.81
N LEU A 427 3.14 -4.72 -15.71
CA LEU A 427 2.13 -5.78 -15.78
C LEU A 427 0.84 -5.26 -16.45
N VAL A 428 0.39 -4.05 -16.10
CA VAL A 428 -0.79 -3.42 -16.70
C VAL A 428 -0.61 -3.25 -18.21
N GLU A 429 0.52 -2.66 -18.62
CA GLU A 429 0.86 -2.46 -20.03
C GLU A 429 0.95 -3.77 -20.80
N GLU A 430 1.62 -4.78 -20.24
CA GLU A 430 1.78 -6.09 -20.88
C GLU A 430 0.43 -6.81 -21.11
N VAL A 431 -0.46 -6.77 -20.12
CA VAL A 431 -1.80 -7.34 -20.24
C VAL A 431 -2.64 -6.56 -21.24
N HIS A 432 -2.63 -5.22 -21.18
CA HIS A 432 -3.37 -4.36 -22.10
C HIS A 432 -2.98 -4.63 -23.54
N ARG A 433 -1.68 -4.52 -23.86
CA ARG A 433 -1.12 -4.78 -25.18
C ARG A 433 -1.51 -6.18 -25.69
N ARG A 434 -1.26 -7.23 -24.89
CA ARG A 434 -1.52 -8.61 -25.31
C ARG A 434 -2.99 -8.95 -25.45
N ALA A 435 -3.86 -8.39 -24.60
CA ALA A 435 -5.30 -8.60 -24.71
C ALA A 435 -5.82 -8.00 -26.02
N HIS A 436 -5.41 -6.77 -26.35
CA HIS A 436 -5.80 -6.08 -27.59
C HIS A 436 -5.21 -6.70 -28.86
N GLU A 437 -4.03 -7.32 -28.77
CA GLU A 437 -3.48 -8.14 -29.87
C GLU A 437 -4.36 -9.36 -30.21
N ILE A 438 -5.09 -9.89 -29.23
CA ILE A 438 -6.00 -11.04 -29.43
C ILE A 438 -7.40 -10.57 -29.83
N ARG A 439 -7.91 -9.56 -29.12
CA ARG A 439 -9.25 -8.99 -29.30
C ARG A 439 -9.18 -7.48 -29.14
N PRO A 440 -9.15 -6.69 -30.23
CA PRO A 440 -9.11 -5.22 -30.15
C PRO A 440 -10.33 -4.57 -29.47
N ASP A 441 -11.40 -5.31 -29.24
CA ASP A 441 -12.64 -4.88 -28.61
C ASP A 441 -12.76 -5.26 -27.13
N ILE A 442 -11.83 -6.05 -26.58
CA ILE A 442 -11.82 -6.40 -25.15
C ILE A 442 -11.62 -5.13 -24.31
N VAL A 443 -12.37 -4.98 -23.23
CA VAL A 443 -12.09 -3.93 -22.24
C VAL A 443 -11.06 -4.43 -21.22
N VAL A 444 -9.96 -3.71 -21.04
CA VAL A 444 -9.01 -3.91 -19.95
C VAL A 444 -9.20 -2.80 -18.93
N SER A 445 -9.63 -3.17 -17.72
CA SER A 445 -9.97 -2.22 -16.67
C SER A 445 -9.28 -2.49 -15.34
N SER A 446 -9.30 -1.53 -14.42
CA SER A 446 -8.73 -1.71 -13.07
C SER A 446 -9.60 -1.10 -11.97
N CYS A 447 -9.80 -1.83 -10.88
CA CYS A 447 -10.28 -1.27 -9.61
C CYS A 447 -9.16 -0.45 -8.95
N VAL A 448 -9.41 0.83 -8.70
CA VAL A 448 -8.36 1.75 -8.21
C VAL A 448 -8.79 2.52 -6.96
N PHE A 449 -7.81 3.02 -6.20
CA PHE A 449 -8.11 3.97 -5.13
C PHE A 449 -8.66 5.26 -5.72
N HIS A 450 -9.64 5.80 -5.01
CA HIS A 450 -10.46 6.90 -5.49
C HIS A 450 -9.81 8.29 -5.35
N ARG A 451 -8.76 8.42 -4.54
CA ARG A 451 -7.98 9.64 -4.36
C ARG A 451 -6.56 9.42 -4.85
N ARG A 452 -5.95 10.42 -5.46
CA ARG A 452 -4.59 10.31 -6.02
C ARG A 452 -3.57 9.95 -4.95
N ASP A 453 -3.59 10.65 -3.82
CA ASP A 453 -2.70 10.41 -2.68
C ASP A 453 -2.68 8.96 -2.21
N SER A 454 -3.86 8.37 -2.04
CA SER A 454 -4.09 7.03 -1.55
C SER A 454 -3.68 5.99 -2.59
N SER A 455 -3.83 6.33 -3.87
CA SER A 455 -3.42 5.50 -4.99
C SER A 455 -1.91 5.44 -5.15
N GLU A 456 -1.25 6.60 -5.13
CA GLU A 456 0.22 6.72 -5.23
C GLU A 456 0.92 6.10 -4.03
N ALA A 457 0.36 6.26 -2.83
CA ALA A 457 0.86 5.60 -1.62
C ALA A 457 0.90 4.06 -1.74
N ARG A 458 0.09 3.49 -2.64
CA ARG A 458 0.03 2.06 -2.94
C ARG A 458 0.67 1.69 -4.28
N MET A 459 1.42 2.63 -4.86
CA MET A 459 2.11 2.50 -6.14
C MET A 459 1.16 2.19 -7.32
N GLN A 460 -0.09 2.61 -7.19
CA GLN A 460 -1.12 2.45 -8.21
C GLN A 460 -1.28 3.76 -8.98
N TYR A 461 -0.40 4.02 -9.96
CA TYR A 461 -0.35 5.26 -10.73
C TYR A 461 -1.35 5.26 -11.91
N TRP A 462 -2.63 5.03 -11.63
CA TRP A 462 -3.64 4.85 -12.68
C TRP A 462 -3.84 6.06 -13.58
N HIS A 463 -3.54 7.26 -13.08
CA HIS A 463 -3.60 8.48 -13.88
C HIS A 463 -2.55 8.50 -14.99
N ASP A 464 -1.38 7.93 -14.73
CA ASP A 464 -0.35 7.72 -15.75
C ASP A 464 -0.79 6.63 -16.73
N TRP A 465 -1.43 5.56 -16.24
CA TRP A 465 -1.95 4.50 -17.11
C TRP A 465 -2.99 5.02 -18.11
N VAL A 466 -3.89 5.91 -17.65
CA VAL A 466 -4.87 6.59 -18.50
C VAL A 466 -4.19 7.54 -19.48
N ARG A 467 -3.25 8.37 -19.01
CA ARG A 467 -2.49 9.31 -19.85
C ARG A 467 -1.71 8.59 -20.95
N ASP A 468 -1.09 7.46 -20.61
CA ASP A 468 -0.21 6.70 -21.49
C ASP A 468 -0.99 5.70 -22.37
N GLY A 469 -2.31 5.59 -22.18
CA GLY A 469 -3.19 4.76 -23.02
C GLY A 469 -3.01 3.26 -22.82
N ILE A 470 -2.54 2.84 -21.65
CA ILE A 470 -2.27 1.43 -21.30
C ILE A 470 -3.36 0.81 -20.41
N ILE A 471 -4.49 1.51 -20.24
CA ILE A 471 -5.71 1.00 -19.60
C ILE A 471 -6.92 1.64 -20.28
N ASP A 472 -7.98 0.87 -20.50
CA ASP A 472 -9.17 1.39 -21.18
C ASP A 472 -10.10 2.10 -20.19
N GLN A 473 -10.26 1.51 -18.99
CA GLN A 473 -11.15 2.03 -17.95
C GLN A 473 -10.55 1.86 -16.56
N VAL A 474 -10.82 2.83 -15.69
CA VAL A 474 -10.46 2.78 -14.27
C VAL A 474 -11.72 2.96 -13.43
N LEU A 475 -11.84 2.17 -12.37
CA LEU A 475 -13.00 2.11 -11.50
C LEU A 475 -12.60 2.58 -10.09
N PRO A 476 -12.52 3.90 -9.85
CA PRO A 476 -12.17 4.43 -8.53
C PRO A 476 -13.23 4.03 -7.49
N MET A 477 -12.78 3.32 -6.46
CA MET A 477 -13.62 2.79 -5.37
C MET A 477 -13.90 3.88 -4.34
N CYS A 478 -14.86 4.78 -4.63
CA CYS A 478 -15.28 5.83 -3.71
C CYS A 478 -16.37 5.31 -2.76
N TYR A 479 -15.96 4.46 -1.82
CA TYR A 479 -16.86 3.83 -0.86
C TYR A 479 -17.17 4.75 0.31
N THR A 480 -18.11 5.67 0.07
CA THR A 480 -18.57 6.67 1.04
C THR A 480 -20.08 6.86 0.95
N PHE A 481 -20.71 7.24 2.06
CA PHE A 481 -22.11 7.71 2.07
C PHE A 481 -22.20 9.24 2.10
N ASP A 482 -21.06 9.92 2.22
CA ASP A 482 -20.97 11.37 2.21
C ASP A 482 -20.80 11.89 0.78
N ASN A 483 -21.82 12.60 0.30
CA ASN A 483 -21.83 13.20 -1.03
C ASN A 483 -20.72 14.24 -1.23
N GLN A 484 -20.23 14.89 -0.17
CA GLN A 484 -19.13 15.84 -0.28
C GLN A 484 -17.79 15.14 -0.50
N VAL A 485 -17.59 13.97 0.10
CA VAL A 485 -16.41 13.12 -0.17
C VAL A 485 -16.46 12.64 -1.63
N LEU A 486 -17.63 12.20 -2.11
CA LEU A 486 -17.80 11.81 -3.52
C LEU A 486 -17.48 12.99 -4.47
N ARG A 487 -18.05 14.18 -4.23
CA ARG A 487 -17.78 15.38 -5.05
C ARG A 487 -16.31 15.77 -5.06
N THR A 488 -15.63 15.64 -3.93
CA THR A 488 -14.19 15.95 -3.83
C THR A 488 -13.37 15.01 -4.72
N SER A 489 -13.69 13.73 -4.68
CA SER A 489 -13.03 12.70 -5.48
C SER A 489 -13.33 12.89 -6.97
N MET A 490 -14.58 13.16 -7.31
CA MET A 490 -15.02 13.43 -8.68
C MET A 490 -14.35 14.65 -9.31
N ARG A 491 -14.14 15.75 -8.57
CA ARG A 491 -13.37 16.90 -9.08
C ARG A 491 -11.96 16.48 -9.50
N GLU A 492 -11.30 15.69 -8.67
CA GLU A 492 -9.97 15.16 -8.99
C GLU A 492 -10.01 14.21 -10.21
N TRP A 493 -11.02 13.34 -10.33
CA TRP A 493 -11.17 12.50 -11.52
C TRP A 493 -11.40 13.32 -12.79
N MET A 494 -12.14 14.42 -12.72
CA MET A 494 -12.35 15.32 -13.85
C MET A 494 -11.06 16.04 -14.28
N GLU A 495 -10.14 16.27 -13.34
CA GLU A 495 -8.81 16.83 -13.64
C GLU A 495 -7.89 15.77 -14.27
N LEU A 496 -7.94 14.53 -13.79
CA LEU A 496 -7.10 13.42 -14.26
C LEU A 496 -7.60 12.78 -15.57
N ASP A 497 -8.91 12.80 -15.83
CA ASP A 497 -9.54 12.41 -17.10
C ASP A 497 -10.51 13.50 -17.59
N PRO A 498 -9.99 14.60 -18.18
CA PRO A 498 -10.82 15.70 -18.68
C PRO A 498 -11.84 15.29 -19.74
N THR A 499 -11.66 14.14 -20.38
CA THR A 499 -12.59 13.63 -21.40
C THR A 499 -13.72 12.78 -20.81
N ARG A 500 -13.58 12.34 -19.55
CA ARG A 500 -14.49 11.39 -18.86
C ARG A 500 -14.72 10.11 -19.67
N ARG A 501 -13.67 9.62 -20.36
CA ARG A 501 -13.74 8.43 -21.21
C ARG A 501 -13.19 7.17 -20.56
N HIS A 502 -12.49 7.30 -19.44
CA HIS A 502 -11.81 6.19 -18.77
C HIS A 502 -12.38 5.94 -17.38
N VAL A 503 -12.79 6.99 -16.66
CA VAL A 503 -13.27 6.85 -15.27
C VAL A 503 -14.72 6.36 -15.22
N VAL A 504 -14.93 5.25 -14.51
CA VAL A 504 -16.25 4.71 -14.16
C VAL A 504 -16.40 4.71 -12.62
N PRO A 505 -17.17 5.63 -12.03
CA PRO A 505 -17.35 5.72 -10.58
C PRO A 505 -17.76 4.38 -9.91
N GLY A 506 -16.96 3.92 -8.95
CA GLY A 506 -17.28 2.78 -8.08
C GLY A 506 -17.96 3.24 -6.80
N LEU A 507 -19.21 2.82 -6.57
CA LEU A 507 -20.05 3.27 -5.47
C LEU A 507 -20.37 2.13 -4.49
N ALA A 508 -20.38 2.43 -3.20
CA ALA A 508 -20.74 1.47 -2.15
C ALA A 508 -22.25 1.40 -1.98
N ILE A 509 -22.79 0.17 -2.00
CA ILE A 509 -24.20 -0.12 -1.68
C ILE A 509 -24.35 -1.09 -0.50
N TYR A 510 -23.25 -1.36 0.19
CA TYR A 510 -23.14 -2.26 1.33
C TYR A 510 -22.81 -1.47 2.59
N ASP A 511 -22.89 -2.12 3.75
CA ASP A 511 -22.46 -1.51 5.00
C ASP A 511 -20.93 -1.49 5.10
N ILE A 512 -20.36 -0.30 4.85
CA ILE A 512 -18.91 -0.07 4.89
C ILE A 512 -18.35 -0.04 6.31
N ASN A 513 -19.20 0.07 7.35
CA ASN A 513 -18.78 0.22 8.75
C ASN A 513 -19.08 -1.02 9.60
N GLU A 514 -19.65 -2.07 9.00
CA GLU A 514 -20.03 -3.33 9.67
C GLU A 514 -20.92 -3.12 10.92
N ASN A 515 -21.74 -2.07 10.92
CA ASN A 515 -22.60 -1.69 12.04
C ASN A 515 -24.10 -1.96 11.80
N GLY A 516 -24.42 -2.69 10.72
CA GLY A 516 -25.74 -2.99 10.23
C GLY A 516 -26.41 -1.86 9.43
N ARG A 517 -25.69 -0.85 8.95
CA ARG A 517 -26.28 0.35 8.31
C ARG A 517 -25.74 0.60 6.89
N PRO A 518 -26.21 -0.15 5.88
CA PRO A 518 -25.95 0.16 4.47
C PRO A 518 -26.61 1.48 4.05
N PRO A 519 -26.25 2.07 2.89
CA PRO A 519 -26.88 3.28 2.42
C PRO A 519 -28.33 3.01 2.01
N THR A 520 -29.21 3.99 2.21
CA THR A 520 -30.59 3.91 1.74
C THR A 520 -30.67 3.96 0.21
N PRO A 521 -31.71 3.38 -0.41
CA PRO A 521 -31.89 3.45 -1.86
C PRO A 521 -31.89 4.88 -2.43
N SER A 522 -32.43 5.85 -1.69
CA SER A 522 -32.42 7.26 -2.11
C SER A 522 -31.01 7.86 -2.11
N GLN A 523 -30.15 7.51 -1.14
CA GLN A 523 -28.75 7.93 -1.14
C GLN A 523 -28.00 7.37 -2.36
N VAL A 524 -28.22 6.10 -2.70
CA VAL A 524 -27.60 5.48 -3.87
C VAL A 524 -28.05 6.17 -5.17
N VAL A 525 -29.35 6.42 -5.32
CA VAL A 525 -29.90 7.15 -6.48
C VAL A 525 -29.31 8.56 -6.57
N GLU A 526 -29.19 9.26 -5.44
CA GLU A 526 -28.60 10.60 -5.39
C GLU A 526 -27.12 10.60 -5.80
N GLN A 527 -26.32 9.63 -5.36
CA GLN A 527 -24.92 9.53 -5.78
C GLN A 527 -24.77 9.27 -7.27
N ILE A 528 -25.64 8.44 -7.87
CA ILE A 528 -25.66 8.25 -9.33
C ILE A 528 -26.00 9.56 -10.04
N ARG A 529 -26.98 10.31 -9.52
CA ARG A 529 -27.35 11.63 -10.04
C ARG A 529 -26.17 12.60 -9.98
N ILE A 530 -25.47 12.67 -8.85
CA ILE A 530 -24.27 13.50 -8.66
C ILE A 530 -23.20 13.14 -9.70
N CYS A 531 -22.86 11.84 -9.85
CA CYS A 531 -21.86 11.40 -10.82
C CYS A 531 -22.22 11.82 -12.26
N ARG A 532 -23.50 11.70 -12.64
CA ARG A 532 -23.98 12.03 -13.98
C ARG A 532 -24.10 13.52 -14.24
N GLU A 533 -24.84 14.23 -13.39
CA GLU A 533 -25.24 15.62 -13.62
C GLU A 533 -24.13 16.61 -13.24
N GLU A 534 -23.38 16.33 -12.17
CA GLU A 534 -22.31 17.21 -11.72
C GLU A 534 -20.94 16.78 -12.26
N GLY A 535 -20.70 15.47 -12.39
CA GLY A 535 -19.41 14.93 -12.86
C GLY A 535 -19.29 14.74 -14.37
N GLY A 536 -20.42 14.53 -15.06
CA GLY A 536 -20.45 14.11 -16.46
C GLY A 536 -20.06 12.65 -16.68
N PHE A 537 -20.03 11.82 -15.63
CA PHE A 537 -19.74 10.39 -15.75
C PHE A 537 -21.00 9.62 -16.15
N THR A 538 -20.95 8.92 -17.28
CA THR A 538 -22.14 8.25 -17.85
C THR A 538 -22.39 6.86 -17.26
N GLY A 539 -21.35 6.21 -16.73
CA GLY A 539 -21.43 4.90 -16.08
C GLY A 539 -21.25 4.94 -14.57
N ALA A 540 -21.60 3.85 -13.89
CA ALA A 540 -21.28 3.59 -12.48
C ALA A 540 -21.25 2.07 -12.22
N VAL A 541 -20.43 1.64 -11.26
CA VAL A 541 -20.36 0.25 -10.80
C VAL A 541 -20.62 0.16 -9.30
N PHE A 542 -21.43 -0.80 -8.89
CA PHE A 542 -21.74 -1.03 -7.47
C PHE A 542 -20.92 -2.16 -6.86
N PHE A 543 -20.37 -1.93 -5.68
CA PHE A 543 -19.90 -3.01 -4.81
C PHE A 543 -20.98 -3.28 -3.76
N HIS A 544 -21.64 -4.44 -3.72
CA HIS A 544 -21.54 -5.60 -4.61
C HIS A 544 -22.91 -6.29 -4.75
N LEU A 545 -23.05 -7.23 -5.69
CA LEU A 545 -24.34 -7.79 -6.11
C LEU A 545 -25.22 -8.38 -4.97
N PRO A 546 -24.67 -9.11 -3.97
CA PRO A 546 -25.44 -9.54 -2.79
C PRO A 546 -26.12 -8.40 -2.01
N SER A 547 -25.61 -7.17 -2.08
CA SER A 547 -26.18 -6.00 -1.40
C SER A 547 -27.33 -5.34 -2.18
N ILE A 548 -27.63 -5.82 -3.40
CA ILE A 548 -28.78 -5.34 -4.18
C ILE A 548 -30.08 -5.91 -3.59
N THR A 549 -30.81 -5.08 -2.87
CA THR A 549 -32.13 -5.42 -2.30
C THR A 549 -33.27 -5.22 -3.30
N PRO A 550 -34.47 -5.80 -3.07
CA PRO A 550 -35.67 -5.49 -3.85
C PRO A 550 -36.05 -4.00 -3.81
N GLU A 551 -35.85 -3.33 -2.68
CA GLU A 551 -36.11 -1.89 -2.50
C GLU A 551 -35.16 -1.07 -3.37
N LEU A 552 -33.87 -1.38 -3.33
CA LEU A 552 -32.87 -0.72 -4.17
C LEU A 552 -33.14 -0.97 -5.65
N SER A 553 -33.46 -2.21 -6.04
CA SER A 553 -33.81 -2.55 -7.41
C SER A 553 -34.98 -1.71 -7.93
N ARG A 554 -36.05 -1.56 -7.13
CA ARG A 554 -37.20 -0.71 -7.46
C ARG A 554 -36.80 0.76 -7.60
N ALA A 555 -35.98 1.28 -6.70
CA ALA A 555 -35.52 2.67 -6.75
C ALA A 555 -34.68 2.96 -8.00
N LEU A 556 -33.73 2.06 -8.34
CA LEU A 556 -32.91 2.16 -9.54
C LEU A 556 -33.77 2.15 -10.81
N ARG A 557 -34.71 1.20 -10.91
CA ARG A 557 -35.63 1.05 -12.05
C ARG A 557 -36.62 2.20 -12.21
N ALA A 558 -37.06 2.81 -11.11
CA ALA A 558 -37.96 3.96 -11.12
C ALA A 558 -37.24 5.28 -11.39
N GLY A 559 -35.96 5.37 -11.04
CA GLY A 559 -35.13 6.56 -11.18
C GLY A 559 -34.08 6.42 -12.29
N PRO A 560 -32.79 6.31 -11.94
CA PRO A 560 -31.68 6.52 -12.87
C PRO A 560 -31.61 5.50 -14.01
N TYR A 561 -32.24 4.32 -13.88
CA TYR A 561 -32.24 3.26 -14.90
C TYR A 561 -33.60 3.08 -15.60
N LYS A 562 -34.48 4.08 -15.49
CA LYS A 562 -35.79 4.09 -16.15
C LYS A 562 -35.63 4.26 -17.67
N ASN A 563 -36.35 3.46 -18.45
CA ASN A 563 -36.47 3.56 -19.92
C ASN A 563 -35.14 3.47 -20.72
N LEU A 564 -34.08 2.89 -20.16
CA LEU A 564 -32.79 2.79 -20.84
C LEU A 564 -32.69 1.52 -21.70
N ALA A 565 -32.16 1.70 -22.92
CA ALA A 565 -31.94 0.62 -23.87
C ALA A 565 -30.92 -0.42 -23.33
N PRO A 566 -30.97 -1.66 -23.84
CA PRO A 566 -29.86 -2.60 -23.66
C PRO A 566 -28.56 -2.01 -24.22
N ARG A 567 -27.43 -2.24 -23.53
CA ARG A 567 -26.10 -1.88 -24.03
C ARG A 567 -25.57 -2.93 -25.03
N ARG A 568 -26.17 -4.12 -25.02
CA ARG A 568 -25.86 -5.29 -25.84
C ARG A 568 -27.11 -5.84 -26.50
#